data_AF-A0A7C9RJM5-F1
#
_entry.id   AF-A0A7C9RJM5-F1
#
_cell.length_a   1.000
_cell.length_b   1.000
_cell.length_c   1.000
_cell.angle_alpha   90.00
_cell.angle_beta   90.00
_cell.angle_gamma   90.00
#
_symmetry.space_group_name_H-M   'P 1'
#
loop_
_entity.id
_entity.type
_entity.pdbx_description
1 polymer ?
#
loop_
_entity_poly.entity_id
_entity_poly.type
_entity_poly.pdbx_seq_one_letter_code
_entity_poly.pdbx_strand_id
1 'polypeptide(L)'
;MRLSRFFLPILKETPKEAEIVSHRLMLRAGMMRQEAAGIYAWLPLGFRVLKKIEQIVREEQNRAGAIELLMPTLQLADLWRESGRYDAYGPEMLRIQDRHKRELLYGPTNEEMIDHLPAGEGAQARVEPVYETIEGWQEPTANARSWADLPAQAIKYVRRVEELVGCPIALLSTSPEREDTILVQNPFEA
;
A
#
# COMPACT_ATOMS: atom_id res chain seq x y z
N MET A 1 -7.03 32.09 5.68
CA MET A 1 -8.47 31.76 5.89
C MET A 1 -8.87 32.30 7.26
N ARG A 2 -9.97 33.08 7.38
CA ARG A 2 -10.48 33.55 8.68
C ARG A 2 -11.34 32.46 9.32
N LEU A 3 -11.22 32.24 10.64
CA LEU A 3 -11.99 31.21 11.35
C LEU A 3 -13.51 31.43 11.23
N SER A 4 -13.97 32.68 11.24
CA SER A 4 -15.38 33.04 11.06
C SER A 4 -15.99 32.65 9.71
N ARG A 5 -15.16 32.23 8.73
CA ARG A 5 -15.57 31.75 7.41
C ARG A 5 -15.11 30.30 7.16
N PHE A 6 -14.74 29.58 8.21
CA PHE A 6 -14.21 28.23 8.12
C PHE A 6 -15.07 27.27 8.92
N PHE A 7 -15.46 26.15 8.31
CA PHE A 7 -16.21 25.11 9.00
C PHE A 7 -15.26 24.27 9.87
N LEU A 8 -15.36 24.44 11.19
CA LEU A 8 -14.53 23.76 12.18
C LEU A 8 -15.35 23.46 13.46
N PRO A 9 -16.10 22.35 13.47
CA PRO A 9 -16.98 21.99 14.59
C PRO A 9 -16.20 21.32 15.72
N ILE A 10 -15.53 22.11 16.57
CA ILE A 10 -14.80 21.57 17.71
C ILE A 10 -15.74 20.95 18.75
N LEU A 11 -15.34 19.82 19.34
CA LEU A 11 -16.10 19.16 20.41
C LEU A 11 -15.45 19.43 21.78
N LYS A 12 -16.28 19.87 22.73
CA LYS A 12 -15.86 20.11 24.11
C LYS A 12 -15.55 18.82 24.84
N GLU A 13 -16.40 17.81 24.63
CA GLU A 13 -16.29 16.51 25.27
C GLU A 13 -15.70 15.49 24.30
N THR A 14 -15.03 14.50 24.86
CA THR A 14 -14.49 13.38 24.09
C THR A 14 -15.64 12.42 23.77
N PRO A 15 -15.86 12.07 22.49
CA PRO A 15 -16.86 11.06 22.13
C PRO A 15 -16.54 9.70 22.78
N LYS A 16 -17.56 9.02 23.30
CA LYS A 16 -17.38 7.79 24.12
C LYS A 16 -16.88 6.60 23.30
N GLU A 17 -17.15 6.63 22.00
CA GLU A 17 -16.75 5.63 21.01
C GLU A 17 -15.25 5.67 20.65
N ALA A 18 -14.52 6.69 21.09
CA ALA A 18 -13.11 6.87 20.72
C ALA A 18 -12.17 6.42 21.85
N GLU A 19 -11.59 5.23 21.68
CA GLU A 19 -10.69 4.64 22.69
C GLU A 19 -9.26 5.20 22.62
N ILE A 20 -8.69 5.26 21.41
CA ILE A 20 -7.30 5.70 21.21
C ILE A 20 -7.17 7.23 21.12
N VAL A 21 -6.00 7.77 21.51
CA VAL A 21 -5.78 9.22 21.61
C VAL A 21 -5.91 9.96 20.27
N SER A 22 -5.43 9.37 19.18
CA SER A 22 -5.51 9.95 17.83
C SER A 22 -6.96 10.14 17.38
N HIS A 23 -7.78 9.09 17.52
CA HIS A 23 -9.20 9.13 17.18
C HIS A 23 -9.94 10.20 17.99
N ARG A 24 -9.71 10.25 19.31
CA ARG A 24 -10.28 11.28 20.20
C ARG A 24 -9.93 12.70 19.75
N LEU A 25 -8.67 12.95 19.44
CA LEU A 25 -8.19 14.27 19.04
C LEU A 25 -8.75 14.69 17.67
N MET A 26 -8.77 13.79 16.69
CA MET A 26 -9.28 14.11 15.35
C MET A 26 -10.78 14.43 15.35
N LEU A 27 -11.58 13.72 16.16
CA LEU A 27 -12.99 14.06 16.35
C LEU A 27 -13.15 15.43 17.03
N ARG A 28 -12.44 15.65 18.15
CA ARG A 28 -12.55 16.89 18.92
C ARG A 28 -12.06 18.13 18.18
N ALA A 29 -11.04 17.98 17.36
CA ALA A 29 -10.50 19.06 16.53
C ALA A 29 -11.38 19.35 15.30
N GLY A 30 -12.49 18.64 15.09
CA GLY A 30 -13.33 18.80 13.91
C GLY A 30 -12.60 18.44 12.61
N MET A 31 -11.76 17.40 12.65
CA MET A 31 -11.01 16.91 11.48
C MET A 31 -11.75 15.79 10.74
N MET A 32 -12.55 15.00 11.44
CA MET A 32 -13.31 13.89 10.88
C MET A 32 -14.66 13.74 11.58
N ARG A 33 -15.61 13.11 10.90
CA ARG A 33 -16.91 12.70 11.45
C ARG A 33 -17.19 11.27 11.00
N GLN A 34 -17.69 10.45 11.92
CA GLN A 34 -18.09 9.08 11.59
C GLN A 34 -19.47 9.10 10.93
N GLU A 35 -19.58 8.44 9.77
CA GLU A 35 -20.84 8.26 9.03
C GLU A 35 -21.39 6.84 9.20
N ALA A 36 -20.50 5.84 9.31
CA ALA A 36 -20.82 4.46 9.70
C ALA A 36 -19.60 3.79 10.38
N ALA A 37 -19.73 2.54 10.84
CA ALA A 37 -18.61 1.80 11.42
C ALA A 37 -17.43 1.72 10.42
N GLY A 38 -16.28 2.28 10.80
CA GLY A 38 -15.09 2.33 9.92
C GLY A 38 -15.17 3.32 8.74
N ILE A 39 -16.25 4.07 8.57
CA ILE A 39 -16.46 5.00 7.44
C ILE A 39 -16.59 6.43 7.95
N TYR A 40 -15.74 7.32 7.42
CA TYR A 40 -15.59 8.68 7.92
C TYR A 40 -15.67 9.73 6.81
N ALA A 41 -16.33 10.84 7.12
CA ALA A 41 -16.21 12.08 6.38
C ALA A 41 -14.98 12.88 6.87
N TRP A 42 -14.10 13.25 5.94
CA TRP A 42 -12.99 14.17 6.22
C TRP A 42 -13.47 15.61 6.21
N LEU A 43 -13.43 16.27 7.38
CA LEU A 43 -13.83 17.66 7.53
C LEU A 43 -12.71 18.60 7.03
N PRO A 44 -12.97 19.89 6.77
CA PRO A 44 -12.03 20.78 6.07
C PRO A 44 -10.63 20.87 6.67
N LEU A 45 -10.49 20.78 8.00
CA LEU A 45 -9.18 20.74 8.65
C LEU A 45 -8.45 19.42 8.39
N GLY A 46 -9.13 18.29 8.58
CA GLY A 46 -8.57 16.96 8.32
C GLY A 46 -8.21 16.76 6.85
N PHE A 47 -9.08 17.19 5.94
CA PHE A 47 -8.84 17.11 4.50
C PHE A 47 -7.62 17.91 4.05
N ARG A 48 -7.35 19.08 4.65
CA ARG A 48 -6.12 19.83 4.39
C ARG A 48 -4.86 19.08 4.83
N VAL A 49 -4.91 18.39 5.97
CA VAL A 49 -3.80 17.57 6.45
C VAL A 49 -3.60 16.38 5.53
N LEU A 50 -4.68 15.68 5.16
CA LEU A 50 -4.65 14.57 4.21
C LEU A 50 -3.99 14.98 2.89
N LYS A 51 -4.34 16.13 2.33
CA LYS A 51 -3.73 16.66 1.09
C LYS A 51 -2.25 16.98 1.22
N LYS A 52 -1.78 17.41 2.39
CA LYS A 52 -0.33 17.60 2.62
C LYS A 52 0.41 16.27 2.64
N ILE A 53 -0.15 15.26 3.32
CA ILE A 53 0.42 13.92 3.39
C ILE A 53 0.49 13.31 1.99
N GLU A 54 -0.62 13.37 1.24
CA GLU A 54 -0.69 12.91 -0.16
C GLU A 54 0.38 13.57 -1.04
N GLN A 55 0.58 14.88 -0.89
CA GLN A 55 1.57 15.61 -1.67
C GLN A 55 3.00 15.16 -1.36
N ILE A 56 3.34 14.95 -0.10
CA ILE A 56 4.67 14.46 0.30
C ILE A 56 4.92 13.07 -0.31
N VAL A 57 3.95 12.16 -0.18
CA VAL A 57 4.06 10.81 -0.77
C VAL A 57 4.27 10.89 -2.28
N ARG A 58 3.50 11.72 -2.98
CA ARG A 58 3.64 11.93 -4.43
C ARG A 58 5.02 12.47 -4.80
N GLU A 59 5.52 13.46 -4.08
CA GLU A 59 6.84 14.06 -4.35
C GLU A 59 7.96 13.03 -4.21
N GLU A 60 7.92 12.20 -3.18
CA GLU A 60 8.93 11.17 -2.97
C GLU A 60 8.82 10.01 -3.97
N GLN A 61 7.60 9.59 -4.32
CA GLN A 61 7.39 8.58 -5.38
C GLN A 61 7.90 9.09 -6.74
N ASN A 62 7.63 10.35 -7.08
CA ASN A 62 8.13 10.97 -8.31
C ASN A 62 9.67 11.07 -8.30
N ARG A 63 10.28 11.40 -7.15
CA ARG A 63 11.73 11.43 -6.98
C ARG A 63 12.36 10.05 -7.23
N ALA A 64 11.67 8.99 -6.81
CA ALA A 64 12.06 7.60 -7.06
C ALA A 64 11.79 7.13 -8.51
N GLY A 65 11.18 7.96 -9.36
CA GLY A 65 10.91 7.64 -10.77
C GLY A 65 9.60 6.89 -11.02
N ALA A 66 8.73 6.74 -10.01
CA ALA A 66 7.40 6.15 -10.20
C ALA A 66 6.49 7.09 -11.02
N ILE A 67 5.56 6.50 -11.78
CA ILE A 67 4.57 7.24 -12.58
C ILE A 67 3.18 7.02 -11.98
N GLU A 68 2.57 8.08 -11.48
CA GLU A 68 1.24 8.02 -10.85
C GLU A 68 0.12 7.81 -11.88
N LEU A 69 -0.84 6.95 -11.54
CA LEU A 69 -2.09 6.72 -12.24
C LEU A 69 -3.22 6.49 -11.24
N LEU A 70 -4.48 6.56 -11.69
CA LEU A 70 -5.66 6.34 -10.84
C LEU A 70 -6.54 5.24 -11.42
N MET A 71 -6.70 4.15 -10.66
CA MET A 71 -7.53 3.00 -11.01
C MET A 71 -8.97 3.13 -10.46
N PRO A 72 -9.96 2.45 -11.08
CA PRO A 72 -11.32 2.41 -10.55
C PRO A 72 -11.40 1.69 -9.20
N THR A 73 -12.28 2.17 -8.33
CA THR A 73 -12.53 1.55 -7.01
C THR A 73 -13.37 0.28 -7.11
N LEU A 74 -14.21 0.15 -8.14
CA LEU A 74 -14.99 -1.05 -8.43
C LEU A 74 -14.23 -1.92 -9.44
N GLN A 75 -14.11 -3.20 -9.14
CA GLN A 75 -13.40 -4.18 -9.97
C GLN A 75 -14.30 -5.35 -10.33
N LEU A 76 -14.03 -6.02 -11.44
CA LEU A 76 -14.75 -7.24 -11.85
C LEU A 76 -14.30 -8.42 -11.00
N ALA A 77 -15.24 -9.26 -10.58
CA ALA A 77 -14.91 -10.49 -9.85
C ALA A 77 -14.06 -11.46 -10.69
N ASP A 78 -14.28 -11.50 -12.01
CA ASP A 78 -13.54 -12.41 -12.91
C ASP A 78 -12.03 -12.16 -12.87
N LEU A 79 -11.61 -10.90 -12.78
CA LEU A 79 -10.21 -10.51 -12.61
C LEU A 79 -9.56 -11.19 -11.39
N TRP A 80 -10.29 -11.28 -10.28
CA TRP A 80 -9.81 -11.89 -9.03
C TRP A 80 -9.92 -13.41 -9.03
N ARG A 81 -10.73 -13.98 -9.92
CA ARG A 81 -10.81 -15.43 -10.11
C ARG A 81 -9.62 -15.95 -10.88
N GLU A 82 -9.09 -15.17 -11.82
CA GLU A 82 -7.87 -15.50 -12.57
C GLU A 82 -6.68 -15.69 -11.63
N SER A 83 -6.52 -14.84 -10.62
CA SER A 83 -5.48 -15.00 -9.58
C SER A 83 -5.82 -16.04 -8.50
N GLY A 84 -7.06 -16.54 -8.47
CA GLY A 84 -7.59 -17.39 -7.40
C GLY A 84 -7.85 -16.65 -6.08
N ARG A 85 -7.59 -15.34 -6.00
CA ARG A 85 -7.76 -14.55 -4.76
C ARG A 85 -9.21 -14.23 -4.44
N TYR A 86 -10.14 -14.31 -5.40
CA TYR A 86 -11.55 -13.98 -5.17
C TYR A 86 -12.13 -14.70 -3.94
N ASP A 87 -12.00 -16.03 -3.87
CA ASP A 87 -12.52 -16.83 -2.75
C ASP A 87 -11.53 -16.97 -1.60
N ALA A 88 -10.22 -16.89 -1.87
CA ALA A 88 -9.19 -16.96 -0.84
C ALA A 88 -9.13 -15.73 0.08
N TYR A 89 -9.55 -14.55 -0.41
CA TYR A 89 -9.54 -13.31 0.40
C TYR A 89 -10.52 -13.35 1.58
N GLY A 90 -11.59 -14.14 1.45
CA GLY A 90 -12.56 -14.33 2.52
C GLY A 90 -13.52 -13.14 2.74
N PRO A 91 -14.09 -13.02 3.94
CA PRO A 91 -15.26 -12.16 4.22
C PRO A 91 -14.96 -10.65 4.25
N GLU A 92 -13.69 -10.27 4.29
CA GLU A 92 -13.29 -8.84 4.26
C GLU A 92 -13.49 -8.21 2.87
N MET A 93 -13.63 -9.04 1.82
CA MET A 93 -13.88 -8.57 0.46
C MET A 93 -15.33 -8.10 0.30
N LEU A 94 -15.52 -6.81 0.07
CA LEU A 94 -16.84 -6.22 -0.21
C LEU A 94 -17.30 -6.56 -1.64
N ARG A 95 -18.09 -7.62 -1.76
CA ARG A 95 -18.70 -8.07 -3.03
C ARG A 95 -19.99 -7.31 -3.33
N ILE A 96 -20.18 -6.96 -4.60
CA ILE A 96 -21.30 -6.15 -5.10
C ILE A 96 -21.87 -6.86 -6.33
N GLN A 97 -23.19 -6.83 -6.50
CA GLN A 97 -23.82 -7.26 -7.74
C GLN A 97 -24.52 -6.08 -8.40
N ASP A 98 -24.23 -5.84 -9.68
CA ASP A 98 -24.89 -4.77 -10.43
C ASP A 98 -26.32 -5.17 -10.88
N ARG A 99 -27.05 -4.23 -11.46
CA ARG A 99 -28.41 -4.46 -11.97
C ARG A 99 -28.50 -5.51 -13.09
N HIS A 100 -27.39 -5.84 -13.74
CA HIS A 100 -27.27 -6.84 -14.80
C HIS A 100 -26.74 -8.18 -14.26
N LYS A 101 -26.69 -8.34 -12.94
CA LYS A 101 -26.19 -9.53 -12.24
C LYS A 101 -24.69 -9.78 -12.40
N ARG A 102 -23.93 -8.78 -12.84
CA ARG A 102 -22.46 -8.89 -12.89
C ARG A 102 -21.90 -8.80 -11.49
N GLU A 103 -20.95 -9.68 -11.20
CA GLU A 103 -20.25 -9.68 -9.91
C GLU A 103 -19.08 -8.70 -9.97
N LEU A 104 -19.11 -7.78 -9.02
CA LEU A 104 -18.14 -6.73 -8.81
C LEU A 104 -17.64 -6.81 -7.36
N LEU A 105 -16.59 -6.08 -7.07
CA LEU A 105 -16.11 -5.86 -5.71
C LEU A 105 -15.56 -4.45 -5.56
N TYR A 106 -15.59 -3.93 -4.33
CA TYR A 106 -14.82 -2.75 -3.98
C TYR A 106 -13.37 -3.19 -3.70
N GLY A 107 -12.44 -2.76 -4.54
CA GLY A 107 -11.05 -3.24 -4.53
C GLY A 107 -10.37 -3.03 -3.18
N PRO A 108 -9.97 -4.09 -2.46
CA PRO A 108 -9.18 -3.93 -1.24
C PRO A 108 -7.70 -3.66 -1.55
N THR A 109 -7.25 -4.01 -2.76
CA THR A 109 -5.94 -3.72 -3.35
C THR A 109 -6.05 -3.83 -4.88
N ASN A 110 -4.94 -3.66 -5.61
CA ASN A 110 -4.93 -3.52 -7.07
C ASN A 110 -3.86 -4.38 -7.77
N GLU A 111 -3.27 -5.42 -7.15
CA GLU A 111 -2.24 -6.23 -7.82
C GLU A 111 -2.77 -6.84 -9.12
N GLU A 112 -3.96 -7.45 -9.11
CA GLU A 112 -4.56 -8.00 -10.32
C GLU A 112 -4.83 -6.91 -11.36
N MET A 113 -5.23 -5.71 -10.94
CA MET A 113 -5.59 -4.64 -11.87
C MET A 113 -4.37 -3.99 -12.53
N ILE A 114 -3.28 -3.80 -11.78
CA ILE A 114 -2.07 -3.17 -12.29
C ILE A 114 -1.28 -4.11 -13.21
N ASP A 115 -1.35 -5.43 -12.99
CA ASP A 115 -0.77 -6.41 -13.89
C ASP A 115 -1.29 -6.28 -15.35
N HIS A 116 -2.51 -5.73 -15.51
CA HIS A 116 -3.11 -5.47 -16.82
C HIS A 116 -2.90 -4.04 -17.39
N LEU A 117 -2.26 -3.11 -16.65
CA LEU A 117 -2.05 -1.70 -17.06
C LEU A 117 -0.75 -1.08 -16.48
N PRO A 118 0.19 -0.53 -17.29
CA PRO A 118 0.55 -0.86 -18.65
C PRO A 118 1.96 -1.47 -18.71
N ALA A 119 2.04 -2.78 -18.84
CA ALA A 119 2.67 -3.29 -20.05
C ALA A 119 1.50 -3.86 -20.86
N GLY A 120 1.04 -3.13 -21.89
CA GLY A 120 -0.06 -3.63 -22.71
C GLY A 120 0.24 -5.06 -23.15
N GLU A 121 -0.76 -5.92 -23.23
CA GLU A 121 -0.61 -7.35 -23.54
C GLU A 121 0.36 -7.60 -24.71
N GLY A 122 0.31 -6.77 -25.76
CA GLY A 122 1.26 -6.85 -26.87
C GLY A 122 2.73 -6.54 -26.51
N ALA A 123 3.00 -5.65 -25.55
CA ALA A 123 4.34 -5.40 -25.03
C ALA A 123 4.83 -6.57 -24.15
N GLN A 124 3.99 -7.11 -23.28
CA GLN A 124 4.33 -8.30 -22.48
C GLN A 124 4.55 -9.54 -23.36
N ALA A 125 3.70 -9.76 -24.38
CA ALA A 125 3.85 -10.85 -25.33
C ALA A 125 5.13 -10.77 -26.18
N ARG A 126 5.79 -9.58 -26.21
CA ARG A 126 7.07 -9.37 -26.89
C ARG A 126 8.26 -9.40 -25.93
N VAL A 127 8.06 -9.49 -24.62
CA VAL A 127 9.18 -9.69 -23.70
C VAL A 127 9.64 -11.14 -23.79
N GLU A 128 10.94 -11.33 -23.92
CA GLU A 128 11.56 -12.64 -23.79
C GLU A 128 12.00 -12.78 -22.32
N PRO A 129 11.40 -13.71 -21.54
CA PRO A 129 11.82 -13.90 -20.16
C PRO A 129 13.26 -14.41 -20.14
N VAL A 130 14.13 -13.67 -19.46
CA VAL A 130 15.51 -14.11 -19.21
C VAL A 130 15.52 -14.85 -17.88
N TYR A 131 15.65 -16.17 -17.94
CA TYR A 131 15.78 -17.01 -16.75
C TYR A 131 17.23 -17.03 -16.28
N GLU A 132 17.44 -16.78 -15.01
CA GLU A 132 18.72 -16.92 -14.35
C GLU A 132 18.59 -17.92 -13.20
N THR A 133 19.53 -18.87 -13.13
CA THR A 133 19.61 -19.80 -12.00
C THR A 133 20.70 -19.35 -11.07
N ILE A 134 20.36 -19.19 -9.80
CA ILE A 134 21.28 -18.79 -8.74
C ILE A 134 21.30 -19.90 -7.69
N GLU A 135 22.44 -20.09 -7.06
CA GLU A 135 22.57 -21.01 -5.93
C GLU A 135 21.67 -20.54 -4.77
N GLY A 136 20.79 -21.42 -4.31
CA GLY A 136 19.91 -21.15 -3.17
C GLY A 136 20.64 -21.27 -1.83
N TRP A 137 19.89 -21.06 -0.76
CA TRP A 137 20.32 -21.30 0.63
C TRP A 137 19.25 -22.13 1.35
N GLN A 138 19.65 -22.81 2.42
CA GLN A 138 18.74 -23.63 3.25
C GLN A 138 18.56 -23.03 4.65
N GLU A 139 19.48 -22.15 5.04
CA GLU A 139 19.50 -21.47 6.32
C GLU A 139 18.35 -20.44 6.42
N PRO A 140 17.75 -20.26 7.60
CA PRO A 140 16.66 -19.31 7.77
C PRO A 140 17.19 -17.88 7.68
N THR A 141 16.40 -16.99 7.07
CA THR A 141 16.59 -15.54 7.14
C THR A 141 15.84 -14.91 8.30
N ALA A 142 14.92 -15.64 8.94
CA ALA A 142 14.08 -15.12 10.01
C ALA A 142 14.90 -14.55 11.17
N ASN A 143 14.41 -13.45 11.76
CA ASN A 143 15.09 -12.65 12.78
C ASN A 143 16.38 -11.93 12.36
N ALA A 144 16.82 -11.99 11.09
CA ALA A 144 17.98 -11.24 10.64
C ALA A 144 17.73 -9.72 10.77
N ARG A 145 18.66 -9.01 11.43
CA ARG A 145 18.59 -7.57 11.72
C ARG A 145 19.61 -6.75 10.93
N SER A 146 20.57 -7.42 10.33
CA SER A 146 21.62 -6.82 9.50
C SER A 146 22.02 -7.78 8.37
N TRP A 147 22.73 -7.24 7.37
CA TRP A 147 23.30 -8.06 6.30
C TRP A 147 24.22 -9.17 6.79
N ALA A 148 24.89 -8.98 7.93
CA ALA A 148 25.79 -9.97 8.50
C ALA A 148 25.06 -11.22 9.03
N ASP A 149 23.76 -11.10 9.30
CA ASP A 149 22.92 -12.20 9.81
C ASP A 149 22.38 -13.08 8.67
N LEU A 150 22.53 -12.66 7.42
CA LEU A 150 21.98 -13.36 6.26
C LEU A 150 22.94 -14.44 5.74
N PRO A 151 22.40 -15.55 5.19
CA PRO A 151 23.19 -16.53 4.47
C PRO A 151 23.93 -15.87 3.29
N ALA A 152 25.17 -16.28 3.03
CA ALA A 152 25.98 -15.67 1.98
C ALA A 152 25.31 -15.71 0.59
N GLN A 153 24.58 -16.78 0.28
CA GLN A 153 23.84 -16.88 -0.98
C GLN A 153 22.60 -15.98 -1.01
N ALA A 154 21.93 -15.75 0.12
CA ALA A 154 20.85 -14.78 0.22
C ALA A 154 21.36 -13.36 -0.06
N ILE A 155 22.52 -13.00 0.48
CA ILE A 155 23.15 -11.70 0.21
C ILE A 155 23.44 -11.54 -1.28
N LYS A 156 24.04 -12.55 -1.92
CA LYS A 156 24.34 -12.52 -3.37
C LYS A 156 23.07 -12.40 -4.21
N TYR A 157 22.01 -13.11 -3.84
CA TYR A 157 20.70 -12.98 -4.50
C TYR A 157 20.18 -11.54 -4.44
N VAL A 158 20.18 -10.93 -3.25
CA VAL A 158 19.70 -9.55 -3.08
C VAL A 158 20.57 -8.57 -3.88
N ARG A 159 21.90 -8.74 -3.89
CA ARG A 159 22.80 -7.93 -4.73
C ARG A 159 22.54 -8.10 -6.22
N ARG A 160 22.19 -9.31 -6.67
CA ARG A 160 21.83 -9.56 -8.07
C ARG A 160 20.53 -8.86 -8.45
N VAL A 161 19.56 -8.82 -7.55
CA VAL A 161 18.32 -8.04 -7.74
C VAL A 161 18.63 -6.54 -7.87
N GLU A 162 19.48 -5.97 -7.01
CA GLU A 162 19.90 -4.56 -7.14
C GLU A 162 20.55 -4.26 -8.50
N GLU A 163 21.40 -5.16 -8.99
CA GLU A 163 22.04 -5.03 -10.30
C GLU A 163 21.02 -5.07 -11.45
N LEU A 164 20.06 -6.00 -11.41
CA LEU A 164 19.04 -6.16 -12.43
C LEU A 164 18.06 -4.99 -12.48
N VAL A 165 17.68 -4.47 -11.31
CA VAL A 165 16.74 -3.34 -11.20
C VAL A 165 17.48 -1.99 -11.40
N GLY A 166 18.79 -1.96 -11.19
CA GLY A 166 19.61 -0.75 -11.31
C GLY A 166 19.42 0.25 -10.17
N CYS A 167 18.89 -0.20 -9.02
CA CYS A 167 18.72 0.64 -7.84
C CYS A 167 19.04 -0.14 -6.55
N PRO A 168 19.52 0.54 -5.49
CA PRO A 168 19.82 -0.10 -4.21
C PRO A 168 18.53 -0.49 -3.47
N ILE A 169 18.57 -1.62 -2.78
CA ILE A 169 17.48 -2.07 -1.92
C ILE A 169 17.55 -1.32 -0.61
N ALA A 170 16.49 -0.58 -0.28
CA ALA A 170 16.39 0.17 0.97
C ALA A 170 15.86 -0.69 2.14
N LEU A 171 15.04 -1.70 1.84
CA LEU A 171 14.30 -2.50 2.82
C LEU A 171 14.23 -3.96 2.40
N LEU A 172 14.53 -4.87 3.32
CA LEU A 172 14.50 -6.32 3.09
C LEU A 172 13.73 -7.00 4.21
N SER A 173 12.56 -7.55 3.88
CA SER A 173 11.80 -8.43 4.78
C SER A 173 12.48 -9.81 4.83
N THR A 174 12.70 -10.32 6.04
CA THR A 174 13.44 -11.56 6.28
C THR A 174 12.56 -12.68 6.84
N SER A 175 11.31 -12.37 7.20
CA SER A 175 10.25 -13.32 7.56
C SER A 175 8.85 -12.72 7.33
N PRO A 176 7.76 -13.50 7.47
CA PRO A 176 6.39 -12.98 7.42
C PRO A 176 6.05 -11.97 8.54
N GLU A 177 6.87 -11.90 9.60
CA GLU A 177 6.64 -11.00 10.73
C GLU A 177 7.05 -9.57 10.40
N ARG A 178 6.21 -8.61 10.78
CA ARG A 178 6.43 -7.17 10.47
C ARG A 178 7.76 -6.64 11.01
N GLU A 179 8.19 -7.15 12.16
CA GLU A 179 9.40 -6.68 12.84
C GLU A 179 10.68 -7.26 12.22
N ASP A 180 10.58 -8.29 11.37
CA ASP A 180 11.73 -8.96 10.74
C ASP A 180 12.05 -8.29 9.41
N THR A 181 12.52 -7.05 9.52
CA THR A 181 12.88 -6.21 8.38
C THR A 181 14.23 -5.54 8.61
N ILE A 182 15.14 -5.69 7.65
CA ILE A 182 16.41 -4.97 7.60
C ILE A 182 16.19 -3.66 6.84
N LEU A 183 16.52 -2.53 7.48
CA LEU A 183 16.61 -1.22 6.84
C LEU A 183 18.07 -1.02 6.40
N VAL A 184 18.34 -1.13 5.10
CA VAL A 184 19.70 -1.17 4.53
C VAL A 184 20.28 0.24 4.38
N GLN A 185 19.46 1.14 3.86
CA GLN A 185 19.74 2.55 3.74
C GLN A 185 18.45 3.24 4.12
N ASN A 186 18.50 4.18 5.06
CA ASN A 186 17.33 4.98 5.38
C ASN A 186 17.01 5.82 4.14
N PRO A 187 15.92 5.56 3.40
CA PRO A 187 15.62 6.29 2.18
C PRO A 187 15.26 7.77 2.45
N PHE A 188 15.19 8.15 3.73
CA PHE A 188 14.91 9.51 4.20
C PHE A 188 16.14 10.23 4.77
N GLU A 189 17.30 9.58 4.84
CA GLU A 189 18.58 10.24 5.18
C GLU A 189 19.35 10.53 3.88
N ALA A 190 19.64 11.82 3.67
CA ALA A 190 20.38 12.33 2.50
C ALA A 190 21.90 12.10 2.62
#